data_AF-A0A540WQM8-F1
#
_entry.id   AF-A0A540WQM8-F1
#
_cell.length_a   1.000
_cell.length_b   1.000
_cell.length_c   1.000
_cell.angle_alpha   90.00
_cell.angle_beta   90.00
_cell.angle_gamma   90.00
#
_symmetry.space_group_name_H-M   'P 1'
#
loop_
_entity.id
_entity.type
_entity.pdbx_description
1 polymer ?
#
loop_
_entity_poly.entity_id
_entity_poly.type
_entity_poly.pdbx_seq_one_letter_code
_entity_poly.pdbx_strand_id
1 'polypeptide(L)'
;MKTSSFSFLIASVVAVSLSVSAFACSGEDSSTDPEDGVGVEDGGGLVRDAGGEPERDAGGEPERDAGREPERDAGGEPERDAGGEPERDAGGEPERDAGGEPERDAGGEPERDAGGEPERDAGPGTSDGGDSGVDGGSGPDPVDAGRADAGTDGGASDGGLDAGQDAGPVEVPTDGGTVVTGTLSGTLTVAGSPYRVIGNAQGVVTIPKGQVLKVQPGVILDFKGRPEVTEADVAAGAPDSVMNHQKGRVEVRVYGGIQVSGTADKPVLLTSTNPYGWWGMNFYGDNSVGDGHPVFDHMVFEKVRKNEYNGDRDWTRGALWAYYPGPVTIRNSVFRDNVSAAKCGALDLMFTVGSRVEGTLFEGNRTSDIDRFAQAGTSSMAGGGAMCVTHGRDSVVRGNTFRNNGLEAFRGSVWSGLTVRPVLAWPNSQNIYDLGGGAALHYFQPNNDLIVDNLFEDNFVTKGPAAAIYVEDVGTRGVTLRHNRFLDNQAGAGGVVVCNRGSGAVELVVESDNVFSGNTVNGNPAPNVTGDCTVAAQ
;
A
#
# COMPACT_ATOMS: atom_id res chain seq x y z
N MET A 1 29.00 61.17 -2.89
CA MET A 1 30.44 60.89 -2.73
C MET A 1 30.73 60.61 -1.26
N LYS A 2 31.71 59.73 -0.96
CA LYS A 2 32.12 59.25 0.38
C LYS A 2 31.00 58.48 1.12
N THR A 3 31.00 57.15 1.31
CA THR A 3 32.02 56.15 1.73
C THR A 3 32.39 56.20 3.21
N SER A 4 32.00 55.15 3.94
CA SER A 4 32.74 54.54 5.05
C SER A 4 32.56 53.03 4.97
N SER A 5 33.61 52.27 5.27
CA SER A 5 33.62 50.81 5.26
C SER A 5 33.35 50.24 6.65
N PHE A 6 32.98 48.95 6.74
CA PHE A 6 33.69 47.96 7.58
C PHE A 6 33.31 46.53 7.14
N SER A 7 34.23 45.58 7.30
CA SER A 7 34.08 44.21 6.79
C SER A 7 34.53 43.17 7.83
N PHE A 8 33.69 42.18 8.11
CA PHE A 8 34.00 40.82 8.60
C PHE A 8 32.84 39.90 8.12
N LEU A 9 33.10 38.76 7.47
CA LEU A 9 33.12 37.39 8.04
C LEU A 9 31.75 36.93 8.60
N ILE A 10 31.22 35.73 8.35
CA ILE A 10 31.77 34.45 7.84
C ILE A 10 30.79 33.83 6.82
N ALA A 11 31.27 33.09 5.83
CA ALA A 11 30.44 32.20 5.01
C ALA A 11 30.80 30.72 5.30
N SER A 12 29.92 30.00 6.01
CA SER A 12 30.12 28.59 6.36
C SER A 12 29.52 27.68 5.28
N VAL A 13 30.37 27.16 4.39
CA VAL A 13 30.00 26.08 3.47
C VAL A 13 30.13 24.76 4.21
N VAL A 14 29.01 24.08 4.49
CA VAL A 14 29.01 22.71 5.02
C VAL A 14 29.14 21.74 3.85
N ALA A 15 30.29 21.08 3.75
CA ALA A 15 30.50 20.01 2.78
C ALA A 15 29.81 18.73 3.25
N VAL A 16 28.91 18.19 2.43
CA VAL A 16 28.30 16.86 2.65
C VAL A 16 29.20 15.81 2.00
N SER A 17 29.85 14.99 2.82
CA SER A 17 30.65 13.86 2.33
C SER A 17 29.76 12.69 1.91
N LEU A 18 29.64 12.44 0.60
CA LEU A 18 29.18 11.13 0.10
C LEU A 18 30.33 10.12 0.19
N SER A 19 30.20 9.13 1.06
CA SER A 19 31.10 7.98 1.11
C SER A 19 30.65 6.90 0.13
N VAL A 20 31.19 6.90 -1.08
CA VAL A 20 31.00 5.81 -2.06
C VAL A 20 32.13 4.80 -1.91
N SER A 21 31.80 3.59 -1.46
CA SER A 21 32.76 2.49 -1.31
C SER A 21 32.75 1.57 -2.54
N ALA A 22 33.49 1.96 -3.58
CA ALA A 22 33.79 1.07 -4.70
C ALA A 22 35.03 0.22 -4.40
N PHE A 23 34.94 -1.10 -4.59
CA PHE A 23 36.07 -2.02 -4.44
C PHE A 23 37.00 -1.93 -5.66
N ALA A 24 38.30 -1.82 -5.42
CA ALA A 24 39.30 -1.74 -6.50
C ALA A 24 39.89 -3.11 -6.83
N CYS A 25 40.02 -3.40 -8.13
CA CYS A 25 40.97 -4.38 -8.65
C CYS A 25 42.04 -3.65 -9.47
N SER A 26 43.30 -4.04 -9.28
CA SER A 26 44.45 -3.68 -10.12
C SER A 26 44.27 -4.22 -11.55
N GLY A 27 44.86 -3.61 -12.59
CA GLY A 27 45.70 -2.41 -12.65
C GLY A 27 46.42 -2.34 -14.01
N GLU A 28 46.92 -1.14 -14.36
CA GLU A 28 47.90 -0.72 -15.40
C GLU A 28 48.32 -1.72 -16.52
N ASP A 29 48.46 -1.34 -17.80
CA ASP A 29 48.99 -0.05 -18.30
C ASP A 29 48.57 0.29 -19.77
N SER A 30 49.00 1.48 -20.21
CA SER A 30 49.03 2.17 -21.52
C SER A 30 49.35 1.37 -22.82
N SER A 31 49.18 1.91 -24.05
CA SER A 31 48.30 2.98 -24.63
C SER A 31 48.40 3.01 -26.18
N THR A 32 47.63 3.91 -26.84
CA THR A 32 47.67 4.35 -28.27
C THR A 32 47.05 3.50 -29.40
N ASP A 33 46.24 4.19 -30.21
CA ASP A 33 45.55 3.86 -31.48
C ASP A 33 46.30 4.52 -32.69
N PRO A 34 45.91 4.34 -33.98
CA PRO A 34 45.10 3.30 -34.64
C PRO A 34 45.68 2.84 -36.03
N GLU A 35 44.81 2.22 -36.87
CA GLU A 35 44.78 2.14 -38.35
C GLU A 35 45.18 0.83 -39.10
N ASP A 36 44.32 0.50 -40.07
CA ASP A 36 44.45 -0.24 -41.33
C ASP A 36 45.18 -1.60 -41.48
N GLY A 37 44.47 -2.54 -42.14
CA GLY A 37 44.87 -2.85 -43.52
C GLY A 37 45.32 -4.27 -43.88
N VAL A 38 44.36 -5.18 -44.12
CA VAL A 38 44.37 -6.29 -45.11
C VAL A 38 45.70 -7.05 -45.38
N GLY A 39 45.72 -8.35 -45.05
CA GLY A 39 46.73 -9.31 -45.56
C GLY A 39 46.19 -10.74 -45.62
N VAL A 40 46.39 -11.42 -46.75
CA VAL A 40 45.99 -12.82 -47.03
C VAL A 40 47.18 -13.55 -47.68
N GLU A 41 47.13 -14.89 -47.67
CA GLU A 41 48.11 -15.91 -48.14
C GLU A 41 48.92 -16.51 -46.97
N ASP A 42 48.75 -17.78 -46.58
CA ASP A 42 48.78 -19.10 -47.27
C ASP A 42 50.20 -19.73 -47.28
N GLY A 43 50.27 -21.07 -47.26
CA GLY A 43 51.51 -21.85 -47.16
C GLY A 43 51.53 -22.83 -45.97
N GLY A 44 50.90 -23.99 -46.13
CA GLY A 44 50.77 -25.00 -45.07
C GLY A 44 52.00 -25.86 -44.75
N GLY A 45 51.87 -26.74 -43.76
CA GLY A 45 52.89 -27.71 -43.36
C GLY A 45 52.29 -28.90 -42.59
N LEU A 46 52.38 -30.11 -43.16
CA LEU A 46 51.82 -31.33 -42.59
C LEU A 46 52.79 -32.02 -41.61
N VAL A 47 52.34 -32.32 -40.40
CA VAL A 47 52.77 -33.52 -39.63
C VAL A 47 51.54 -34.10 -38.92
N ARG A 48 51.45 -35.43 -38.86
CA ARG A 48 50.52 -36.18 -38.00
C ARG A 48 51.33 -36.97 -37.00
N ASP A 49 50.81 -37.12 -35.77
CA ASP A 49 50.84 -38.33 -34.92
C ASP A 49 50.37 -37.95 -33.49
N ALA A 50 50.00 -38.86 -32.58
CA ALA A 50 49.19 -40.08 -32.66
C ALA A 50 49.03 -40.69 -31.25
N GLY A 51 47.80 -40.79 -30.73
CA GLY A 51 47.45 -41.65 -29.58
C GLY A 51 47.79 -41.12 -28.17
N GLY A 52 46.90 -41.41 -27.20
CA GLY A 52 47.09 -41.07 -25.79
C GLY A 52 45.76 -40.98 -25.01
N GLU A 53 45.16 -42.12 -24.68
CA GLU A 53 44.03 -42.19 -23.73
C GLU A 53 44.52 -42.40 -22.27
N PRO A 54 43.69 -42.15 -21.24
CA PRO A 54 44.19 -41.68 -19.95
C PRO A 54 44.64 -42.78 -18.99
N GLU A 55 45.69 -42.47 -18.21
CA GLU A 55 46.04 -43.22 -17.00
C GLU A 55 45.11 -42.88 -15.83
N ARG A 56 44.96 -43.85 -14.93
CA ARG A 56 44.23 -43.72 -13.66
C ARG A 56 45.24 -43.74 -12.53
N ASP A 57 44.93 -43.11 -11.40
CA ASP A 57 45.30 -43.71 -10.12
C ASP A 57 44.29 -43.35 -9.01
N ALA A 58 44.34 -44.06 -7.87
CA ALA A 58 43.26 -44.05 -6.88
C ALA A 58 43.73 -44.13 -5.41
N GLY A 59 42.86 -43.65 -4.50
CA GLY A 59 42.93 -43.90 -3.05
C GLY A 59 43.10 -42.63 -2.21
N GLY A 60 42.21 -42.42 -1.21
CA GLY A 60 42.27 -41.20 -0.39
C GLY A 60 41.10 -40.92 0.56
N GLU A 61 40.58 -41.93 1.28
CA GLU A 61 39.77 -41.74 2.49
C GLU A 61 40.32 -42.64 3.61
N PRO A 62 40.09 -42.36 4.91
CA PRO A 62 39.46 -41.17 5.52
C PRO A 62 40.38 -40.49 6.57
N GLU A 63 39.93 -39.38 7.17
CA GLU A 63 40.10 -39.15 8.63
C GLU A 63 38.84 -38.44 9.19
N ARG A 64 38.69 -38.43 10.52
CA ARG A 64 37.54 -37.86 11.24
C ARG A 64 38.04 -36.87 12.30
N ASP A 65 37.74 -35.59 12.16
CA ASP A 65 37.95 -34.64 13.26
C ASP A 65 36.93 -34.89 14.38
N ALA A 66 37.45 -34.95 15.61
CA ALA A 66 36.67 -35.23 16.81
C ALA A 66 36.97 -34.21 17.91
N GLY A 67 35.96 -33.43 18.26
CA GLY A 67 35.88 -32.74 19.55
C GLY A 67 36.32 -31.27 19.58
N ARG A 68 35.36 -30.40 19.89
CA ARG A 68 35.34 -29.62 21.14
C ARG A 68 33.91 -29.15 21.41
N GLU A 69 33.40 -29.46 22.60
CA GLU A 69 32.22 -28.78 23.13
C GLU A 69 32.65 -27.38 23.63
N PRO A 70 31.89 -26.32 23.37
CA PRO A 70 32.01 -25.08 24.12
C PRO A 70 31.59 -25.31 25.58
N GLU A 71 32.39 -24.85 26.53
CA GLU A 71 32.17 -25.06 27.96
C GLU A 71 30.96 -24.26 28.47
N ARG A 72 30.39 -24.70 29.60
CA ARG A 72 29.25 -24.03 30.23
C ARG A 72 29.74 -22.92 31.16
N ASP A 73 29.56 -21.66 30.78
CA ASP A 73 29.68 -20.55 31.73
C ASP A 73 28.60 -20.67 32.82
N ALA A 74 29.05 -20.77 34.07
CA ALA A 74 28.20 -20.83 35.25
C ALA A 74 28.85 -20.03 36.39
N GLY A 75 28.30 -18.86 36.71
CA GLY A 75 28.73 -18.06 37.86
C GLY A 75 28.37 -16.58 37.71
N GLY A 76 27.38 -16.11 38.47
CA GLY A 76 27.01 -14.69 38.50
C GLY A 76 25.53 -14.45 38.82
N GLU A 77 25.10 -14.71 40.06
CA GLU A 77 23.85 -14.11 40.57
C GLU A 77 24.14 -12.65 40.96
N PRO A 78 23.41 -11.65 40.44
CA PRO A 78 23.40 -10.31 41.01
C PRO A 78 22.65 -10.32 42.35
N GLU A 79 23.24 -9.72 43.38
CA GLU A 79 22.67 -9.70 44.72
C GLU A 79 21.38 -8.85 44.81
N ARG A 80 20.58 -9.09 45.85
CA ARG A 80 19.31 -8.39 46.07
C ARG A 80 19.53 -7.05 46.77
N ASP A 81 19.48 -5.95 46.03
CA ASP A 81 19.32 -4.62 46.63
C ASP A 81 17.96 -4.51 47.31
N ALA A 82 17.99 -4.41 48.65
CA ALA A 82 16.83 -4.19 49.49
C ALA A 82 17.08 -2.97 50.39
N GLY A 83 16.62 -1.79 49.95
CA GLY A 83 16.75 -0.57 50.74
C GLY A 83 16.03 0.63 50.13
N GLY A 84 15.09 1.20 50.89
CA GLY A 84 14.48 2.51 50.60
C GLY A 84 13.02 2.47 50.15
N GLU A 85 12.08 2.43 51.10
CA GLU A 85 10.77 3.04 50.89
C GLU A 85 10.92 4.57 51.02
N PRO A 86 10.48 5.39 50.06
CA PRO A 86 10.23 6.81 50.30
C PRO A 86 9.04 6.97 51.24
N GLU A 87 9.18 7.81 52.27
CA GLU A 87 8.17 7.97 53.32
C GLU A 87 6.87 8.63 52.82
N ARG A 88 5.80 8.47 53.60
CA ARG A 88 4.48 9.05 53.31
C ARG A 88 4.38 10.48 53.84
N ASP A 89 4.45 11.47 52.95
CA ASP A 89 4.01 12.82 53.31
C ASP A 89 2.50 12.83 53.58
N ALA A 90 2.11 13.24 54.79
CA ALA A 90 0.72 13.28 55.24
C ALA A 90 0.46 14.47 56.17
N GLY A 91 -0.38 15.41 55.71
CA GLY A 91 -0.92 16.53 56.51
C GLY A 91 -0.35 17.91 56.11
N GLY A 92 -1.18 18.74 55.48
CA GLY A 92 -0.75 20.03 54.92
C GLY A 92 -1.86 21.04 54.60
N GLU A 93 -2.99 21.00 55.30
CA GLU A 93 -4.10 21.98 55.21
C GLU A 93 -4.72 22.20 56.61
N PRO A 94 -5.43 23.32 56.92
CA PRO A 94 -5.65 24.53 56.11
C PRO A 94 -5.45 25.88 56.86
N GLU A 95 -5.08 26.93 56.12
CA GLU A 95 -5.45 28.33 56.43
C GLU A 95 -5.97 28.95 55.12
N ARG A 96 -7.23 29.38 54.95
CA ARG A 96 -8.04 30.38 55.68
C ARG A 96 -7.49 31.80 55.60
N ASP A 97 -7.83 32.48 54.52
CA ASP A 97 -7.86 33.94 54.46
C ASP A 97 -9.30 34.43 54.22
N ALA A 98 -9.70 35.57 54.78
CA ALA A 98 -11.09 36.03 54.76
C ALA A 98 -11.27 37.55 54.93
N GLY A 99 -11.96 38.18 53.98
CA GLY A 99 -12.55 39.53 54.13
C GLY A 99 -12.58 40.33 52.82
N GLY A 100 -13.77 40.80 52.40
CA GLY A 100 -13.87 41.74 51.26
C GLY A 100 -15.17 41.77 50.44
N GLU A 101 -16.33 41.95 51.07
CA GLU A 101 -17.46 42.69 50.46
C GLU A 101 -17.36 44.17 50.89
N PRO A 102 -18.05 45.17 50.27
CA PRO A 102 -19.15 45.13 49.29
C PRO A 102 -18.78 45.94 47.99
N GLU A 103 -19.61 46.44 47.06
CA GLU A 103 -21.01 46.93 47.06
C GLU A 103 -21.81 46.57 45.78
N ARG A 104 -23.05 47.07 45.71
CA ARG A 104 -24.13 46.75 44.75
C ARG A 104 -24.30 47.86 43.72
N ASP A 105 -24.95 47.55 42.60
CA ASP A 105 -25.91 48.50 42.00
C ASP A 105 -27.10 47.75 41.34
N ALA A 106 -28.18 48.45 40.99
CA ALA A 106 -29.49 47.82 40.76
C ALA A 106 -30.36 48.39 39.61
N GLY A 107 -31.22 47.52 39.04
CA GLY A 107 -32.31 47.85 38.10
C GLY A 107 -32.04 47.41 36.65
N GLY A 108 -33.00 46.84 35.90
CA GLY A 108 -34.36 46.43 36.27
C GLY A 108 -35.12 45.73 35.12
N GLU A 109 -36.28 45.14 35.42
CA GLU A 109 -37.28 44.59 34.47
C GLU A 109 -38.28 45.69 34.02
N PRO A 110 -39.32 45.48 33.17
CA PRO A 110 -39.80 44.28 32.44
C PRO A 110 -39.99 44.57 30.91
N GLU A 111 -40.90 44.02 30.07
CA GLU A 111 -42.03 43.04 30.12
C GLU A 111 -42.15 42.35 28.71
N ARG A 112 -43.18 41.52 28.48
CA ARG A 112 -43.51 40.77 27.23
C ARG A 112 -43.94 41.65 26.03
N ASP A 113 -44.02 41.02 24.84
CA ASP A 113 -45.29 40.98 24.07
C ASP A 113 -45.40 39.72 23.16
N ALA A 114 -46.52 39.52 22.44
CA ALA A 114 -46.85 38.23 21.79
C ALA A 114 -47.55 38.28 20.39
N GLY A 115 -47.43 37.17 19.63
CA GLY A 115 -48.39 36.74 18.59
C GLY A 115 -47.93 36.80 17.12
N GLY A 116 -48.37 35.84 16.27
CA GLY A 116 -48.30 35.95 14.79
C GLY A 116 -48.09 34.66 13.97
N GLU A 117 -49.17 33.91 13.69
CA GLU A 117 -49.36 33.14 12.43
C GLU A 117 -50.14 34.05 11.42
N PRO A 118 -50.30 33.77 10.08
CA PRO A 118 -50.41 32.43 9.45
C PRO A 118 -49.95 32.21 7.96
N GLU A 119 -49.97 30.93 7.56
CA GLU A 119 -50.39 30.26 6.29
C GLU A 119 -50.38 30.88 4.85
N ARG A 120 -50.07 29.97 3.87
CA ARG A 120 -50.51 29.89 2.43
C ARG A 120 -49.97 30.96 1.44
N ASP A 121 -49.78 30.74 0.13
CA ASP A 121 -50.38 29.84 -0.90
C ASP A 121 -49.29 29.36 -1.93
N ALA A 122 -49.33 28.12 -2.47
CA ALA A 122 -49.99 27.62 -3.71
C ALA A 122 -49.28 27.90 -5.07
N GLY A 123 -49.06 26.84 -5.87
CA GLY A 123 -48.61 26.89 -7.29
C GLY A 123 -49.78 26.84 -8.30
N PRO A 124 -49.56 27.13 -9.61
CA PRO A 124 -49.04 26.15 -10.60
C PRO A 124 -48.08 26.81 -11.64
N GLY A 125 -47.62 26.22 -12.76
CA GLY A 125 -47.61 24.84 -13.29
C GLY A 125 -47.52 24.77 -14.85
N THR A 126 -46.95 23.66 -15.37
CA THR A 126 -47.06 23.09 -16.75
C THR A 126 -46.57 23.83 -18.03
N SER A 127 -46.08 23.02 -18.99
CA SER A 127 -46.07 23.21 -20.47
C SER A 127 -45.06 24.17 -21.13
N ASP A 128 -44.59 23.98 -22.38
CA ASP A 128 -44.45 22.77 -23.24
C ASP A 128 -43.55 23.06 -24.47
N GLY A 129 -42.81 22.05 -24.98
CA GLY A 129 -42.09 22.07 -26.28
C GLY A 129 -40.82 22.95 -26.41
N GLY A 130 -39.97 22.79 -27.44
CA GLY A 130 -39.93 21.71 -28.43
C GLY A 130 -38.99 21.95 -29.65
N ASP A 131 -38.15 20.95 -29.94
CA ASP A 131 -37.63 20.53 -31.27
C ASP A 131 -36.57 21.36 -32.06
N SER A 132 -35.90 20.67 -33.00
CA SER A 132 -34.82 21.04 -33.94
C SER A 132 -33.40 21.24 -33.34
N GLY A 133 -32.32 20.69 -33.92
CA GLY A 133 -32.22 19.73 -35.04
C GLY A 133 -30.76 19.39 -35.45
N VAL A 134 -30.58 18.25 -36.12
CA VAL A 134 -29.38 17.72 -36.84
C VAL A 134 -28.48 18.78 -37.53
N ASP A 135 -27.16 18.60 -37.74
CA ASP A 135 -26.24 17.44 -37.64
C ASP A 135 -24.79 17.97 -37.41
N GLY A 136 -23.69 17.21 -37.23
CA GLY A 136 -23.45 15.74 -37.24
C GLY A 136 -22.00 15.42 -37.68
N GLY A 137 -21.34 14.39 -37.14
CA GLY A 137 -19.96 14.01 -37.55
C GLY A 137 -19.28 12.89 -36.73
N SER A 138 -18.86 11.81 -37.41
CA SER A 138 -18.52 10.52 -36.78
C SER A 138 -17.06 10.35 -36.30
N GLY A 139 -16.89 9.67 -35.17
CA GLY A 139 -15.66 9.01 -34.72
C GLY A 139 -16.00 7.89 -33.71
N PRO A 140 -15.29 6.75 -33.67
CA PRO A 140 -15.71 5.61 -32.85
C PRO A 140 -15.18 5.67 -31.42
N ASP A 141 -16.08 5.82 -30.45
CA ASP A 141 -15.76 5.59 -29.04
C ASP A 141 -15.56 4.08 -28.76
N PRO A 142 -14.49 3.68 -28.04
CA PRO A 142 -14.33 2.30 -27.57
C PRO A 142 -15.32 2.04 -26.43
N VAL A 143 -16.14 1.00 -26.59
CA VAL A 143 -17.28 0.63 -25.74
C VAL A 143 -17.05 0.81 -24.24
N ASP A 144 -18.02 1.46 -23.60
CA ASP A 144 -18.14 1.56 -22.16
C ASP A 144 -18.51 0.20 -21.55
N ALA A 145 -17.82 -0.19 -20.47
CA ALA A 145 -18.04 -1.45 -19.76
C ALA A 145 -19.09 -1.28 -18.65
N GLY A 146 -20.22 -0.66 -19.00
CA GLY A 146 -21.31 -0.37 -18.07
C GLY A 146 -21.94 -1.64 -17.50
N ARG A 147 -21.67 -1.92 -16.22
CA ARG A 147 -22.27 -3.01 -15.45
C ARG A 147 -23.78 -2.79 -15.30
N ALA A 148 -24.56 -3.85 -15.43
CA ALA A 148 -25.96 -3.89 -15.02
C ALA A 148 -26.10 -4.82 -13.80
N ASP A 149 -26.68 -4.31 -12.71
CA ASP A 149 -26.91 -5.11 -11.49
C ASP A 149 -28.10 -6.04 -11.66
N ALA A 150 -27.90 -7.34 -11.44
CA ALA A 150 -28.98 -8.34 -11.50
C ALA A 150 -28.71 -9.57 -10.62
N GLY A 151 -29.33 -9.59 -9.43
CA GLY A 151 -30.00 -10.78 -8.89
C GLY A 151 -29.18 -12.00 -8.47
N THR A 152 -28.98 -12.10 -7.16
CA THR A 152 -29.07 -13.34 -6.34
C THR A 152 -29.76 -14.55 -7.01
N ASP A 153 -29.05 -15.68 -7.12
CA ASP A 153 -29.34 -16.96 -6.42
C ASP A 153 -28.66 -18.16 -7.12
N GLY A 154 -27.92 -18.99 -6.37
CA GLY A 154 -27.25 -20.17 -6.96
C GLY A 154 -26.20 -20.87 -6.11
N GLY A 155 -26.48 -21.15 -4.84
CA GLY A 155 -25.51 -21.77 -3.93
C GLY A 155 -25.06 -23.17 -4.35
N ALA A 156 -23.86 -23.28 -4.92
CA ALA A 156 -23.10 -24.51 -5.05
C ALA A 156 -21.95 -24.48 -4.04
N SER A 157 -21.95 -25.38 -3.06
CA SER A 157 -20.87 -25.49 -2.08
C SER A 157 -19.66 -26.17 -2.72
N ASP A 158 -18.72 -25.38 -3.26
CA ASP A 158 -17.39 -25.88 -3.59
C ASP A 158 -16.53 -26.02 -2.32
N GLY A 159 -15.40 -26.73 -2.44
CA GLY A 159 -14.50 -26.99 -1.31
C GLY A 159 -13.56 -25.84 -0.98
N GLY A 160 -13.82 -24.63 -1.50
CA GLY A 160 -12.95 -23.47 -1.33
C GLY A 160 -13.07 -22.86 0.05
N LEU A 161 -11.93 -22.66 0.72
CA LEU A 161 -11.86 -21.82 1.91
C LEU A 161 -11.78 -20.35 1.48
N ASP A 162 -12.93 -19.77 1.13
CA ASP A 162 -13.07 -18.32 1.00
C ASP A 162 -12.58 -17.62 2.28
N ALA A 163 -12.00 -16.42 2.15
CA ALA A 163 -11.81 -15.56 3.31
C ALA A 163 -13.16 -15.37 4.03
N GLY A 164 -13.16 -15.55 5.35
CA GLY A 164 -14.39 -15.69 6.13
C GLY A 164 -15.37 -14.53 5.93
N GLN A 165 -16.67 -14.84 6.02
CA GLN A 165 -17.74 -13.86 5.80
C GLN A 165 -17.50 -12.58 6.62
N ASP A 166 -17.43 -11.45 5.91
CA ASP A 166 -17.39 -10.13 6.51
C ASP A 166 -18.61 -9.96 7.44
N ALA A 167 -18.36 -9.58 8.69
CA ALA A 167 -19.42 -9.30 9.66
C ALA A 167 -20.30 -8.09 9.25
N GLY A 168 -19.89 -7.36 8.22
CA GLY A 168 -20.64 -6.30 7.56
C GLY A 168 -20.23 -4.89 8.01
N PRO A 169 -21.05 -3.87 7.71
CA PRO A 169 -20.85 -2.52 8.23
C PRO A 169 -20.89 -2.53 9.76
N VAL A 170 -19.79 -2.16 10.39
CA VAL A 170 -19.73 -1.96 11.85
C VAL A 170 -20.15 -0.53 12.13
N GLU A 171 -21.27 -0.34 12.83
CA GLU A 171 -21.75 0.99 13.20
C GLU A 171 -20.77 1.68 14.15
N VAL A 172 -20.42 2.93 13.83
CA VAL A 172 -19.63 3.80 14.73
C VAL A 172 -20.62 4.64 15.54
N PRO A 173 -20.61 4.57 16.89
CA PRO A 173 -21.43 5.44 17.72
C PRO A 173 -21.21 6.92 17.36
N THR A 174 -22.28 7.72 17.34
CA THR A 174 -22.21 9.15 17.00
C THR A 174 -21.89 10.02 18.22
N ASP A 175 -22.23 9.56 19.42
CA ASP A 175 -21.92 10.17 20.69
C ASP A 175 -20.68 9.56 21.37
N GLY A 176 -20.19 10.23 22.42
CA GLY A 176 -19.08 9.76 23.24
C GLY A 176 -17.77 9.43 22.49
N GLY A 177 -16.96 8.58 23.12
CA GLY A 177 -15.64 8.19 22.65
C GLY A 177 -14.49 9.01 23.24
N THR A 178 -13.26 8.52 23.06
CA THR A 178 -12.03 9.19 23.55
C THR A 178 -11.40 10.02 22.45
N VAL A 179 -11.20 11.32 22.65
CA VAL A 179 -10.45 12.16 21.70
C VAL A 179 -8.95 11.88 21.80
N VAL A 180 -8.31 11.60 20.67
CA VAL A 180 -6.87 11.34 20.57
C VAL A 180 -6.25 12.31 19.57
N THR A 181 -5.33 13.17 20.01
CA THR A 181 -4.74 14.22 19.17
C THR A 181 -3.24 13.98 18.95
N GLY A 182 -2.83 13.81 17.69
CA GLY A 182 -1.43 13.84 17.25
C GLY A 182 -0.53 12.64 17.62
N THR A 183 -0.88 11.85 18.64
CA THR A 183 -0.11 10.67 19.06
C THR A 183 -1.04 9.50 19.41
N LEU A 184 -0.71 8.30 18.92
CA LEU A 184 -1.33 7.03 19.31
C LEU A 184 -0.28 6.17 20.03
N SER A 185 -0.54 5.82 21.29
CA SER A 185 0.40 5.03 22.11
C SER A 185 -0.33 4.21 23.19
N GLY A 186 0.41 3.29 23.82
CA GLY A 186 -0.11 2.46 24.92
C GLY A 186 -1.04 1.35 24.43
N THR A 187 -2.05 1.03 25.24
CA THR A 187 -3.07 0.01 24.92
C THR A 187 -4.45 0.65 24.81
N LEU A 188 -5.06 0.56 23.63
CA LEU A 188 -6.44 0.97 23.38
C LEU A 188 -7.39 -0.18 23.76
N THR A 189 -8.51 0.17 24.38
CA THR A 189 -9.48 -0.79 24.92
C THR A 189 -10.91 -0.37 24.58
N VAL A 190 -11.86 -1.31 24.58
CA VAL A 190 -13.26 -1.00 24.27
C VAL A 190 -13.87 0.09 25.18
N ALA A 191 -13.36 0.26 26.40
CA ALA A 191 -13.80 1.29 27.34
C ALA A 191 -13.49 2.74 26.90
N GLY A 192 -12.56 2.94 25.97
CA GLY A 192 -12.31 4.25 25.33
C GLY A 192 -12.90 4.40 23.93
N SER A 193 -13.55 3.36 23.42
CA SER A 193 -14.09 3.28 22.06
C SER A 193 -15.40 4.12 21.92
N PRO A 194 -15.66 4.77 20.78
CA PRO A 194 -14.74 4.96 19.65
C PRO A 194 -13.65 5.98 19.97
N TYR A 195 -12.41 5.71 19.55
CA TYR A 195 -11.33 6.68 19.63
C TYR A 195 -11.47 7.68 18.47
N ARG A 196 -11.84 8.93 18.77
CA ARG A 196 -11.95 10.03 17.81
C ARG A 196 -10.54 10.56 17.52
N VAL A 197 -9.93 10.10 16.44
CA VAL A 197 -8.54 10.40 16.12
C VAL A 197 -8.45 11.69 15.32
N ILE A 198 -7.74 12.67 15.88
CA ILE A 198 -7.54 14.02 15.36
C ILE A 198 -6.06 14.24 15.04
N GLY A 199 -5.78 14.79 13.87
CA GLY A 199 -4.42 15.11 13.44
C GLY A 199 -3.77 16.25 14.24
N ASN A 200 -2.44 16.28 14.25
CA ASN A 200 -1.65 17.41 14.76
C ASN A 200 -1.78 18.66 13.85
N ALA A 201 -0.89 19.65 14.01
CA ALA A 201 -0.87 20.87 13.20
C ALA A 201 -0.69 20.67 11.67
N GLN A 202 -0.50 19.43 11.21
CA GLN A 202 -0.39 19.02 9.82
C GLN A 202 -1.35 17.87 9.46
N GLY A 203 -2.28 17.45 10.32
CA GLY A 203 -3.11 16.27 10.05
C GLY A 203 -2.39 14.93 10.30
N VAL A 204 -1.24 14.93 10.99
CA VAL A 204 -0.47 13.70 11.29
C VAL A 204 -0.83 13.18 12.67
N VAL A 205 -0.93 11.86 12.82
CA VAL A 205 -0.93 11.15 14.10
C VAL A 205 0.20 10.13 14.13
N THR A 206 1.01 10.16 15.18
CA THR A 206 2.25 9.39 15.27
C THR A 206 2.13 8.23 16.27
N ILE A 207 2.58 7.03 15.88
CA ILE A 207 2.97 5.98 16.83
C ILE A 207 4.48 6.15 17.11
N PRO A 208 4.90 6.50 18.34
CA PRO A 208 6.29 6.92 18.60
C PRO A 208 7.33 5.80 18.49
N LYS A 209 8.56 6.16 18.04
CA LYS A 209 9.70 5.22 17.97
C LYS A 209 10.03 4.66 19.35
N GLY A 210 10.27 3.35 19.42
CA GLY A 210 10.50 2.62 20.67
C GLY A 210 9.25 2.28 21.48
N GLN A 211 8.05 2.65 21.01
CA GLN A 211 6.78 2.27 21.62
C GLN A 211 6.02 1.26 20.75
N VAL A 212 5.05 0.55 21.34
CA VAL A 212 4.12 -0.33 20.62
C VAL A 212 2.70 0.12 20.93
N LEU A 213 1.93 0.43 19.90
CA LEU A 213 0.49 0.61 20.02
C LEU A 213 -0.17 -0.77 20.06
N LYS A 214 -0.91 -1.09 21.13
CA LYS A 214 -1.71 -2.32 21.24
C LYS A 214 -3.18 -1.97 21.13
N VAL A 215 -3.95 -2.69 20.32
CA VAL A 215 -5.37 -2.42 20.08
C VAL A 215 -6.17 -3.70 20.33
N GLN A 216 -7.00 -3.68 21.37
CA GLN A 216 -7.78 -4.83 21.85
C GLN A 216 -9.07 -5.07 21.02
N PRO A 217 -9.71 -6.26 21.14
CA PRO A 217 -10.91 -6.59 20.38
C PRO A 217 -12.07 -5.60 20.61
N GLY A 218 -12.79 -5.27 19.53
CA GLY A 218 -13.93 -4.35 19.57
C GLY A 218 -13.57 -2.86 19.73
N VAL A 219 -12.30 -2.49 19.59
CA VAL A 219 -11.90 -1.08 19.51
C VAL A 219 -12.23 -0.51 18.13
N ILE A 220 -12.82 0.69 18.12
CA ILE A 220 -13.03 1.51 16.93
C ILE A 220 -12.05 2.69 16.99
N LEU A 221 -11.33 2.94 15.89
CA LEU A 221 -10.65 4.20 15.61
C LEU A 221 -11.38 4.92 14.48
N ASP A 222 -11.87 6.12 14.79
CA ASP A 222 -12.65 7.00 13.91
C ASP A 222 -11.77 8.22 13.55
N PHE A 223 -11.15 8.17 12.36
CA PHE A 223 -10.18 9.16 11.90
C PHE A 223 -10.89 10.41 11.36
N LYS A 224 -11.15 11.40 12.23
CA LYS A 224 -12.03 12.55 11.98
C LYS A 224 -11.43 13.66 11.10
N GLY A 225 -10.15 14.01 11.30
CA GLY A 225 -9.48 15.10 10.59
C GLY A 225 -8.68 16.04 11.50
N ARG A 226 -8.43 17.27 11.02
CA ARG A 226 -7.92 18.43 11.75
C ARG A 226 -8.31 19.76 11.06
N PRO A 227 -9.37 20.47 11.53
CA PRO A 227 -10.54 19.90 12.21
C PRO A 227 -11.25 18.91 11.27
N GLU A 228 -12.45 18.43 11.65
CA GLU A 228 -13.21 17.49 10.82
C GLU A 228 -13.26 17.94 9.34
N VAL A 229 -12.86 17.04 8.42
CA VAL A 229 -12.57 17.40 7.02
C VAL A 229 -13.83 17.88 6.32
N THR A 230 -13.75 19.01 5.63
CA THR A 230 -14.89 19.62 4.93
C THR A 230 -14.74 19.53 3.41
N GLU A 231 -15.82 19.80 2.68
CA GLU A 231 -15.80 19.99 1.23
C GLU A 231 -14.79 21.07 0.81
N ALA A 232 -14.63 22.12 1.62
CA ALA A 232 -13.65 23.21 1.39
C ALA A 232 -12.18 22.81 1.66
N ASP A 233 -11.92 21.58 2.12
CA ASP A 233 -10.60 20.98 2.16
C ASP A 233 -10.30 20.12 0.92
N VAL A 234 -11.33 19.73 0.16
CA VAL A 234 -11.21 19.11 -1.17
C VAL A 234 -10.90 20.18 -2.23
N ALA A 235 -10.21 19.79 -3.30
CA ALA A 235 -9.91 20.70 -4.40
C ALA A 235 -11.13 20.85 -5.32
N ALA A 236 -11.65 22.07 -5.46
CA ALA A 236 -12.78 22.35 -6.34
C ALA A 236 -12.45 21.99 -7.80
N GLY A 237 -13.28 21.13 -8.41
CA GLY A 237 -13.05 20.62 -9.76
C GLY A 237 -12.08 19.43 -9.85
N ALA A 238 -11.69 18.82 -8.73
CA ALA A 238 -11.25 17.42 -8.74
C ALA A 238 -12.42 16.54 -9.21
N PRO A 239 -12.25 15.67 -10.23
CA PRO A 239 -13.28 14.71 -10.60
C PRO A 239 -13.54 13.71 -9.46
N ASP A 240 -14.78 13.22 -9.31
CA ASP A 240 -15.11 12.25 -8.26
C ASP A 240 -14.29 10.94 -8.37
N SER A 241 -13.90 10.57 -9.59
CA SER A 241 -12.99 9.45 -9.90
C SER A 241 -11.49 9.78 -9.77
N VAL A 242 -11.14 11.07 -9.64
CA VAL A 242 -9.77 11.58 -9.60
C VAL A 242 -9.59 12.53 -8.41
N MET A 243 -9.26 11.87 -7.30
CA MET A 243 -8.26 12.32 -6.35
C MET A 243 -8.50 13.64 -5.60
N ASN A 244 -8.67 13.53 -4.29
CA ASN A 244 -8.97 14.65 -3.40
C ASN A 244 -7.77 15.04 -2.52
N HIS A 245 -7.49 16.34 -2.49
CA HIS A 245 -6.45 17.03 -1.72
C HIS A 245 -6.37 16.64 -0.23
N GLN A 246 -5.15 16.61 0.34
CA GLN A 246 -4.90 16.11 1.70
C GLN A 246 -5.52 16.88 2.85
N LYS A 247 -5.83 18.17 2.67
CA LYS A 247 -5.96 19.11 3.78
C LYS A 247 -6.98 18.62 4.83
N GLY A 248 -6.59 18.72 6.10
CA GLY A 248 -7.37 18.22 7.24
C GLY A 248 -7.33 16.70 7.45
N ARG A 249 -7.11 15.85 6.45
CA ARG A 249 -7.18 14.37 6.58
C ARG A 249 -6.13 13.83 7.56
N VAL A 250 -6.46 12.73 8.26
CA VAL A 250 -5.54 12.08 9.21
C VAL A 250 -4.64 11.07 8.53
N GLU A 251 -3.33 11.26 8.67
CA GLU A 251 -2.28 10.30 8.31
C GLU A 251 -1.69 9.64 9.56
N VAL A 252 -1.71 8.32 9.64
CA VAL A 252 -1.04 7.58 10.73
C VAL A 252 0.41 7.26 10.34
N ARG A 253 1.36 7.74 11.13
CA ARG A 253 2.81 7.52 10.93
C ARG A 253 3.36 6.56 11.98
N VAL A 254 3.84 5.41 11.53
CA VAL A 254 4.29 4.32 12.40
C VAL A 254 5.81 4.34 12.52
N TYR A 255 6.33 5.11 13.49
CA TYR A 255 7.74 5.01 13.89
C TYR A 255 7.95 3.98 15.01
N GLY A 256 6.90 3.61 15.75
CA GLY A 256 6.89 2.50 16.70
C GLY A 256 6.61 1.14 16.04
N GLY A 257 6.12 0.21 16.86
CA GLY A 257 5.42 -1.00 16.43
C GLY A 257 3.91 -0.88 16.62
N ILE A 258 3.13 -1.78 16.02
CA ILE A 258 1.67 -1.86 16.18
C ILE A 258 1.21 -3.31 16.25
N GLN A 259 0.30 -3.59 17.18
CA GLN A 259 -0.32 -4.90 17.41
C GLN A 259 -1.84 -4.70 17.50
N VAL A 260 -2.54 -4.91 16.38
CA VAL A 260 -4.00 -4.95 16.31
C VAL A 260 -4.46 -6.39 16.49
N SER A 261 -5.32 -6.62 17.49
CA SER A 261 -5.80 -7.95 17.86
C SER A 261 -7.30 -7.93 18.11
N GLY A 262 -8.08 -8.12 17.05
CA GLY A 262 -9.51 -8.39 17.12
C GLY A 262 -9.83 -9.86 17.36
N THR A 263 -11.12 -10.18 17.28
CA THR A 263 -11.66 -11.55 17.15
C THR A 263 -12.85 -11.53 16.19
N ALA A 264 -13.33 -12.68 15.70
CA ALA A 264 -14.49 -12.75 14.80
C ALA A 264 -15.74 -12.02 15.37
N ASP A 265 -16.05 -12.24 16.66
CA ASP A 265 -17.17 -11.56 17.34
C ASP A 265 -16.93 -10.07 17.61
N LYS A 266 -15.67 -9.61 17.56
CA LYS A 266 -15.21 -8.29 18.00
C LYS A 266 -14.00 -7.82 17.18
N PRO A 267 -14.18 -7.54 15.87
CA PRO A 267 -13.11 -7.02 15.04
C PRO A 267 -12.64 -5.65 15.55
N VAL A 268 -11.44 -5.24 15.15
CA VAL A 268 -10.93 -3.88 15.37
C VAL A 268 -11.20 -3.05 14.12
N LEU A 269 -11.91 -1.94 14.25
CA LEU A 269 -12.30 -1.09 13.13
C LEU A 269 -11.37 0.13 13.03
N LEU A 270 -10.70 0.28 11.89
CA LEU A 270 -9.98 1.49 11.47
C LEU A 270 -10.76 2.12 10.31
N THR A 271 -11.50 3.19 10.60
CA THR A 271 -12.44 3.82 9.67
C THR A 271 -12.45 5.34 9.80
N SER A 272 -13.22 6.02 8.95
CA SER A 272 -13.62 7.40 9.18
C SER A 272 -15.12 7.54 9.05
N THR A 273 -15.76 8.19 10.01
CA THR A 273 -17.15 8.69 9.87
C THR A 273 -17.22 9.98 9.05
N ASN A 274 -16.08 10.56 8.66
CA ASN A 274 -16.04 11.68 7.73
C ASN A 274 -16.26 11.18 6.29
N PRO A 275 -17.17 11.77 5.50
CA PRO A 275 -17.47 11.30 4.14
C PRO A 275 -16.29 11.43 3.17
N TYR A 276 -15.30 12.29 3.47
CA TYR A 276 -14.10 12.44 2.66
C TYR A 276 -12.97 11.47 3.05
N GLY A 277 -13.15 10.68 4.11
CA GLY A 277 -12.23 9.63 4.52
C GLY A 277 -10.92 10.11 5.17
N TRP A 278 -9.98 9.18 5.34
CA TRP A 278 -8.68 9.40 5.99
C TRP A 278 -7.50 9.00 5.09
N TRP A 279 -6.27 9.28 5.50
CA TRP A 279 -5.06 9.09 4.68
C TRP A 279 -4.39 7.72 4.80
N GLY A 280 -4.95 6.83 5.62
CA GLY A 280 -4.37 5.54 5.90
C GLY A 280 -3.13 5.61 6.79
N MET A 281 -2.25 4.60 6.64
CA MET A 281 -1.15 4.33 7.57
C MET A 281 0.18 4.11 6.82
N ASN A 282 1.28 4.66 7.35
CA ASN A 282 2.61 4.66 6.74
C ASN A 282 3.69 4.18 7.70
N PHE A 283 4.49 3.20 7.27
CA PHE A 283 5.73 2.77 7.90
C PHE A 283 6.96 3.42 7.23
N TYR A 284 8.13 3.31 7.87
CA TYR A 284 9.34 4.10 7.59
C TYR A 284 10.63 3.27 7.54
N GLY A 285 10.55 1.99 7.19
CA GLY A 285 11.70 1.07 7.13
C GLY A 285 12.36 0.93 8.51
N ASP A 286 13.68 1.10 8.56
CA ASP A 286 14.49 1.07 9.81
C ASP A 286 14.13 2.16 10.84
N ASN A 287 13.21 3.07 10.49
CA ASN A 287 12.65 4.03 11.44
C ASN A 287 11.37 3.58 12.13
N SER A 288 10.75 2.49 11.68
CA SER A 288 9.65 1.80 12.37
C SER A 288 10.22 0.77 13.35
N VAL A 289 10.47 1.18 14.60
CA VAL A 289 11.11 0.36 15.63
C VAL A 289 10.21 0.28 16.86
N GLY A 290 9.78 -0.94 17.20
CA GLY A 290 9.06 -1.28 18.42
C GLY A 290 9.39 -2.71 18.87
N ASP A 291 8.80 -3.13 19.99
CA ASP A 291 8.93 -4.50 20.49
C ASP A 291 8.01 -5.47 19.70
N GLY A 292 8.64 -6.39 18.97
CA GLY A 292 7.97 -7.30 18.02
C GLY A 292 7.62 -6.66 16.67
N HIS A 293 7.16 -7.51 15.76
CA HIS A 293 6.79 -7.12 14.39
C HIS A 293 5.32 -6.65 14.29
N PRO A 294 4.93 -5.94 13.20
CA PRO A 294 3.56 -5.52 12.98
C PRO A 294 2.59 -6.69 12.81
N VAL A 295 1.50 -6.67 13.58
CA VAL A 295 0.43 -7.68 13.53
C VAL A 295 -0.92 -6.99 13.40
N PHE A 296 -1.74 -7.47 12.47
CA PHE A 296 -3.13 -7.10 12.28
C PHE A 296 -3.97 -8.39 12.17
N ASP A 297 -4.72 -8.72 13.22
CA ASP A 297 -5.60 -9.90 13.25
C ASP A 297 -7.05 -9.45 13.50
N HIS A 298 -7.99 -9.94 12.68
CA HIS A 298 -9.41 -9.51 12.69
C HIS A 298 -9.59 -7.98 12.69
N MET A 299 -8.89 -7.31 11.76
CA MET A 299 -9.01 -5.86 11.52
C MET A 299 -9.98 -5.59 10.37
N VAL A 300 -10.83 -4.58 10.48
CA VAL A 300 -11.52 -3.96 9.34
C VAL A 300 -10.84 -2.62 9.08
N PHE A 301 -10.31 -2.42 7.87
CA PHE A 301 -9.54 -1.24 7.47
C PHE A 301 -10.20 -0.64 6.20
N GLU A 302 -10.86 0.49 6.38
CA GLU A 302 -11.81 1.01 5.39
C GLU A 302 -11.83 2.54 5.29
N LYS A 303 -12.43 3.06 4.22
CA LYS A 303 -12.66 4.49 3.98
C LYS A 303 -11.38 5.32 3.89
N VAL A 304 -10.26 4.70 3.52
CA VAL A 304 -9.07 5.46 3.13
C VAL A 304 -9.30 6.10 1.76
N ARG A 305 -8.84 7.34 1.64
CA ARG A 305 -8.89 8.18 0.43
C ARG A 305 -7.53 8.87 0.29
N LYS A 306 -6.50 8.06 0.04
CA LYS A 306 -5.07 8.42 0.03
C LYS A 306 -4.63 8.89 -1.35
N ASN A 307 -5.20 10.02 -1.76
CA ASN A 307 -5.25 10.44 -3.14
C ASN A 307 -4.51 11.77 -3.37
N GLU A 308 -3.23 11.87 -2.97
CA GLU A 308 -2.37 13.04 -3.26
C GLU A 308 -1.14 12.61 -4.06
N TYR A 309 -0.90 13.33 -5.15
CA TYR A 309 0.09 13.05 -6.18
C TYR A 309 0.98 14.28 -6.38
N ASN A 310 2.31 14.11 -6.37
CA ASN A 310 3.31 15.19 -6.38
C ASN A 310 3.19 16.24 -5.24
N GLY A 311 2.52 15.92 -4.13
CA GLY A 311 2.51 16.74 -2.90
C GLY A 311 3.61 16.33 -1.89
N ASP A 312 3.76 17.09 -0.80
CA ASP A 312 4.84 16.91 0.21
C ASP A 312 4.86 15.52 0.90
N ARG A 313 3.83 14.69 0.72
CA ARG A 313 3.72 13.33 1.30
C ARG A 313 3.55 12.21 0.27
N ASP A 314 3.72 12.55 -1.00
CA ASP A 314 3.58 11.65 -2.14
C ASP A 314 4.62 10.52 -2.15
N TRP A 315 5.62 10.52 -1.26
CA TRP A 315 6.55 9.38 -1.07
C TRP A 315 5.84 8.08 -0.60
N THR A 316 4.52 8.10 -0.31
CA THR A 316 3.74 7.02 0.31
C THR A 316 2.86 6.22 -0.66
N ARG A 317 2.71 4.89 -0.44
CA ARG A 317 2.09 3.96 -1.40
C ARG A 317 0.98 3.10 -0.80
N GLY A 318 -0.25 3.24 -1.29
CA GLY A 318 -1.37 2.39 -0.88
C GLY A 318 -1.92 2.65 0.52
N ALA A 319 -3.15 2.26 0.80
CA ALA A 319 -3.89 2.69 1.99
C ALA A 319 -3.18 2.31 3.32
N LEU A 320 -2.71 1.07 3.44
CA LEU A 320 -1.72 0.63 4.42
C LEU A 320 -0.38 0.43 3.70
N TRP A 321 0.56 1.36 3.90
CA TRP A 321 1.92 1.23 3.37
C TRP A 321 2.87 0.66 4.42
N ALA A 322 3.23 -0.60 4.26
CA ALA A 322 4.20 -1.26 5.13
C ALA A 322 5.59 -1.32 4.47
N TYR A 323 6.24 -0.16 4.32
CA TYR A 323 7.68 -0.12 4.11
C TYR A 323 8.39 -0.52 5.41
N TYR A 324 8.85 -1.77 5.48
CA TYR A 324 9.35 -2.39 6.72
C TYR A 324 10.29 -3.56 6.39
N PRO A 325 11.48 -3.69 7.00
CA PRO A 325 12.45 -4.73 6.63
C PRO A 325 12.14 -6.13 7.18
N GLY A 326 11.25 -6.24 8.18
CA GLY A 326 10.84 -7.50 8.79
C GLY A 326 9.55 -8.07 8.18
N PRO A 327 8.99 -9.14 8.77
CA PRO A 327 7.69 -9.67 8.39
C PRO A 327 6.56 -8.75 8.86
N VAL A 328 5.53 -8.63 8.04
CA VAL A 328 4.24 -8.04 8.41
C VAL A 328 3.21 -9.16 8.44
N THR A 329 2.42 -9.25 9.51
CA THR A 329 1.38 -10.28 9.67
C THR A 329 -0.01 -9.66 9.59
N ILE A 330 -0.80 -10.11 8.62
CA ILE A 330 -2.20 -9.74 8.41
C ILE A 330 -3.01 -11.03 8.36
N ARG A 331 -4.02 -11.17 9.23
CA ARG A 331 -4.89 -12.36 9.29
C ARG A 331 -6.35 -12.01 9.48
N ASN A 332 -7.24 -12.84 8.92
CA ASN A 332 -8.68 -12.83 9.19
C ASN A 332 -9.33 -11.44 9.06
N SER A 333 -8.77 -10.59 8.20
CA SER A 333 -9.04 -9.15 8.17
C SER A 333 -9.83 -8.74 6.93
N VAL A 334 -10.30 -7.49 6.89
CA VAL A 334 -11.04 -6.91 5.76
C VAL A 334 -10.39 -5.58 5.37
N PHE A 335 -9.99 -5.46 4.10
CA PHE A 335 -9.70 -4.19 3.45
C PHE A 335 -10.81 -3.90 2.45
N ARG A 336 -11.67 -2.93 2.75
CA ARG A 336 -12.81 -2.57 1.89
C ARG A 336 -12.97 -1.06 1.71
N ASP A 337 -13.49 -0.65 0.56
CA ASP A 337 -13.69 0.77 0.22
C ASP A 337 -12.45 1.63 0.54
N ASN A 338 -11.28 1.21 0.08
CA ASN A 338 -10.06 2.02 0.12
C ASN A 338 -9.70 2.50 -1.28
N VAL A 339 -9.31 3.77 -1.38
CA VAL A 339 -8.80 4.39 -2.60
C VAL A 339 -7.40 4.92 -2.34
N SER A 340 -6.48 4.64 -3.26
CA SER A 340 -5.13 5.19 -3.25
C SER A 340 -4.68 5.67 -4.62
N ALA A 341 -3.83 6.70 -4.60
CA ALA A 341 -2.95 7.06 -5.70
C ALA A 341 -1.91 5.96 -6.01
N ALA A 342 -1.46 5.94 -7.26
CA ALA A 342 -0.24 5.33 -7.79
C ALA A 342 -0.09 3.79 -7.70
N LYS A 343 -0.11 3.19 -6.51
CA LYS A 343 0.47 1.85 -6.29
C LYS A 343 -0.53 0.75 -5.93
N CYS A 344 -1.26 0.84 -4.82
CA CYS A 344 -2.06 -0.30 -4.34
C CYS A 344 -3.31 0.16 -3.59
N GLY A 345 -4.51 -0.25 -3.97
CA GLY A 345 -5.75 0.32 -3.41
C GLY A 345 -5.88 0.17 -1.89
N ALA A 346 -5.40 -0.95 -1.35
CA ALA A 346 -5.46 -1.32 0.06
C ALA A 346 -4.08 -1.46 0.74
N LEU A 347 -3.13 -2.20 0.14
CA LEU A 347 -1.93 -2.67 0.85
C LEU A 347 -0.69 -2.65 -0.05
N ASP A 348 0.42 -2.05 0.39
CA ASP A 348 1.75 -2.24 -0.22
C ASP A 348 2.73 -2.77 0.85
N LEU A 349 3.16 -4.03 0.67
CA LEU A 349 4.23 -4.64 1.46
C LEU A 349 5.57 -4.37 0.78
N MET A 350 6.34 -3.40 1.29
CA MET A 350 7.53 -2.90 0.61
C MET A 350 8.82 -3.22 1.38
N PHE A 351 9.75 -3.91 0.72
CA PHE A 351 11.00 -4.48 1.28
C PHE A 351 10.81 -5.46 2.45
N THR A 352 9.60 -6.02 2.64
CA THR A 352 9.30 -6.93 3.76
C THR A 352 9.81 -8.35 3.54
N VAL A 353 10.29 -9.01 4.59
CA VAL A 353 10.80 -10.39 4.54
C VAL A 353 9.96 -11.31 5.43
N GLY A 354 9.40 -12.37 4.84
CA GLY A 354 8.64 -13.41 5.54
C GLY A 354 7.17 -13.09 5.79
N SER A 355 6.66 -11.98 5.26
CA SER A 355 5.29 -11.48 5.49
C SER A 355 4.19 -12.50 5.20
N ARG A 356 3.05 -12.35 5.89
CA ARG A 356 1.91 -13.27 5.83
C ARG A 356 0.63 -12.46 5.69
N VAL A 357 -0.13 -12.73 4.62
CA VAL A 357 -1.49 -12.21 4.40
C VAL A 357 -2.38 -13.43 4.24
N GLU A 358 -3.16 -13.75 5.27
CA GLU A 358 -3.87 -15.03 5.37
C GLU A 358 -5.35 -14.81 5.72
N GLY A 359 -6.28 -15.51 5.06
CA GLY A 359 -7.71 -15.48 5.40
C GLY A 359 -8.38 -14.10 5.30
N THR A 360 -7.84 -13.20 4.47
CA THR A 360 -8.21 -11.78 4.44
C THR A 360 -9.06 -11.44 3.20
N LEU A 361 -10.11 -10.63 3.39
CA LEU A 361 -10.96 -10.11 2.32
C LEU A 361 -10.41 -8.77 1.83
N PHE A 362 -10.21 -8.64 0.52
CA PHE A 362 -9.94 -7.39 -0.17
C PHE A 362 -11.10 -7.11 -1.12
N GLU A 363 -12.00 -6.19 -0.77
CA GLU A 363 -13.25 -5.98 -1.51
C GLU A 363 -13.47 -4.51 -1.91
N GLY A 364 -13.77 -4.26 -3.19
CA GLY A 364 -14.17 -2.93 -3.65
C GLY A 364 -13.06 -1.87 -3.60
N ASN A 365 -11.79 -2.24 -3.40
CA ASN A 365 -10.69 -1.27 -3.35
C ASN A 365 -10.37 -0.73 -4.75
N ARG A 366 -9.87 0.50 -4.83
CA ARG A 366 -9.59 1.20 -6.10
C ARG A 366 -8.20 1.81 -6.10
N THR A 367 -7.49 1.62 -7.22
CA THR A 367 -6.21 2.28 -7.48
C THR A 367 -6.39 3.24 -8.65
N SER A 368 -6.19 4.53 -8.40
CA SER A 368 -6.05 5.55 -9.43
C SER A 368 -4.56 5.70 -9.71
N ASP A 369 -4.05 4.93 -10.68
CA ASP A 369 -2.66 5.05 -11.11
C ASP A 369 -2.52 6.23 -12.09
N ILE A 370 -1.54 7.08 -11.81
CA ILE A 370 -1.35 8.39 -12.43
C ILE A 370 0.15 8.52 -12.68
N ASP A 371 0.49 9.02 -13.87
CA ASP A 371 1.75 8.86 -14.61
C ASP A 371 3.02 9.42 -13.91
N ARG A 372 3.32 8.92 -12.71
CA ARG A 372 4.19 9.55 -11.68
C ARG A 372 5.63 9.74 -12.12
N PHE A 373 6.14 8.79 -12.89
CA PHE A 373 7.52 8.82 -13.40
C PHE A 373 7.58 9.26 -14.87
N ALA A 374 6.46 9.74 -15.43
CA ALA A 374 6.41 10.23 -16.80
C ALA A 374 7.08 11.60 -16.95
N GLN A 375 7.86 11.73 -18.00
CA GLN A 375 8.18 13.02 -18.60
C GLN A 375 7.02 13.42 -19.52
N ALA A 376 6.92 14.70 -19.90
CA ALA A 376 5.86 15.17 -20.79
C ALA A 376 5.87 14.41 -22.14
N GLY A 377 4.90 13.52 -22.33
CA GLY A 377 4.76 12.69 -23.53
C GLY A 377 5.24 11.23 -23.40
N THR A 378 5.84 10.83 -22.27
CA THR A 378 6.13 9.41 -21.96
C THR A 378 5.05 8.82 -21.06
N SER A 379 5.24 7.57 -20.59
CA SER A 379 4.53 7.06 -19.42
C SER A 379 5.29 6.00 -18.64
N SER A 380 4.95 5.91 -17.36
CA SER A 380 5.39 4.89 -16.41
C SER A 380 4.44 4.91 -15.20
N MET A 381 3.30 4.24 -15.41
CA MET A 381 2.41 3.71 -14.37
C MET A 381 3.09 2.55 -13.64
N ALA A 382 2.59 2.16 -12.45
CA ALA A 382 3.11 1.06 -11.64
C ALA A 382 2.23 0.56 -10.48
N GLY A 383 0.92 0.28 -10.63
CA GLY A 383 0.08 -0.16 -9.51
C GLY A 383 -0.89 -1.32 -9.76
N GLY A 384 -1.22 -2.08 -8.71
CA GLY A 384 -2.22 -3.15 -8.68
C GLY A 384 -3.47 -2.80 -7.86
N GLY A 385 -4.65 -3.29 -8.25
CA GLY A 385 -5.92 -2.72 -7.79
C GLY A 385 -6.20 -2.81 -6.28
N ALA A 386 -5.71 -3.83 -5.56
CA ALA A 386 -5.84 -3.95 -4.11
C ALA A 386 -4.49 -4.05 -3.38
N MET A 387 -3.68 -5.06 -3.68
CA MET A 387 -2.47 -5.39 -2.93
C MET A 387 -1.22 -5.37 -3.83
N CYS A 388 -0.10 -4.92 -3.28
CA CYS A 388 1.20 -5.17 -3.87
C CYS A 388 2.21 -5.77 -2.88
N VAL A 389 3.20 -6.44 -3.45
CA VAL A 389 4.43 -6.85 -2.76
C VAL A 389 5.61 -6.31 -3.58
N THR A 390 6.29 -5.31 -3.01
CA THR A 390 7.33 -4.53 -3.68
C THR A 390 8.69 -4.88 -3.09
N HIS A 391 9.56 -5.58 -3.82
CA HIS A 391 10.82 -6.16 -3.32
C HIS A 391 10.62 -7.08 -2.09
N GLY A 392 9.50 -7.81 -2.05
CA GLY A 392 9.25 -8.78 -0.98
C GLY A 392 10.16 -10.00 -1.07
N ARG A 393 10.26 -10.76 0.02
CA ARG A 393 10.90 -12.08 0.01
C ARG A 393 10.24 -13.02 1.01
N ASP A 394 10.11 -14.30 0.64
CA ASP A 394 9.53 -15.37 1.49
C ASP A 394 8.09 -15.06 1.96
N SER A 395 7.35 -14.24 1.20
CA SER A 395 6.00 -13.78 1.53
C SER A 395 4.97 -14.85 1.16
N VAL A 396 3.88 -14.94 1.93
CA VAL A 396 2.78 -15.86 1.60
C VAL A 396 1.44 -15.14 1.63
N VAL A 397 0.71 -15.30 0.52
CA VAL A 397 -0.67 -14.84 0.30
C VAL A 397 -1.55 -16.09 0.27
N ARG A 398 -2.25 -16.41 1.37
CA ARG A 398 -3.00 -17.65 1.55
C ARG A 398 -4.49 -17.46 1.83
N GLY A 399 -5.38 -18.16 1.12
CA GLY A 399 -6.80 -18.26 1.48
C GLY A 399 -7.50 -16.90 1.59
N ASN A 400 -7.05 -15.92 0.81
CA ASN A 400 -7.63 -14.59 0.74
C ASN A 400 -8.69 -14.54 -0.35
N THR A 401 -9.65 -13.63 -0.21
CA THR A 401 -10.62 -13.32 -1.27
C THR A 401 -10.36 -11.91 -1.78
N PHE A 402 -10.02 -11.78 -3.05
CA PHE A 402 -9.94 -10.50 -3.75
C PHE A 402 -11.19 -10.37 -4.62
N ARG A 403 -12.16 -9.54 -4.21
CA ARG A 403 -13.41 -9.33 -4.93
C ARG A 403 -13.57 -7.90 -5.45
N ASN A 404 -13.95 -7.73 -6.72
CA ASN A 404 -14.39 -6.44 -7.28
C ASN A 404 -13.38 -5.31 -6.98
N ASN A 405 -12.07 -5.59 -7.06
CA ASN A 405 -11.04 -4.56 -6.95
C ASN A 405 -10.71 -4.01 -8.34
N GLY A 406 -10.39 -2.71 -8.41
CA GLY A 406 -10.29 -1.98 -9.67
C GLY A 406 -8.98 -1.22 -9.81
N LEU A 407 -8.34 -1.34 -10.96
CA LEU A 407 -7.19 -0.53 -11.37
C LEU A 407 -7.59 0.36 -12.55
N GLU A 408 -7.55 1.67 -12.35
CA GLU A 408 -7.79 2.68 -13.37
C GLU A 408 -6.55 3.55 -13.60
N ALA A 409 -6.30 3.86 -14.87
CA ALA A 409 -5.05 4.41 -15.35
C ALA A 409 -5.28 5.77 -16.02
N PHE A 410 -4.56 6.80 -15.55
CA PHE A 410 -4.77 8.18 -15.97
C PHE A 410 -3.48 8.84 -16.49
N ARG A 411 -3.55 9.42 -17.68
CA ARG A 411 -2.52 10.31 -18.23
C ARG A 411 -2.71 11.71 -17.67
N GLY A 412 -1.66 12.26 -17.04
CA GLY A 412 -1.55 13.68 -16.72
C GLY A 412 -0.58 13.94 -15.56
N SER A 413 0.03 15.12 -15.54
CA SER A 413 0.93 15.56 -14.46
C SER A 413 0.23 16.46 -13.43
N VAL A 414 -1.02 16.87 -13.67
CA VAL A 414 -1.78 17.79 -12.83
C VAL A 414 -3.25 17.36 -12.66
N TRP A 415 -3.75 17.60 -11.45
CA TRP A 415 -5.12 17.41 -10.95
C TRP A 415 -6.24 17.62 -11.98
N SER A 416 -6.26 18.78 -12.62
CA SER A 416 -7.33 19.25 -13.51
C SER A 416 -7.15 18.84 -14.98
N GLY A 417 -6.24 17.91 -15.28
CA GLY A 417 -5.91 17.51 -16.65
C GLY A 417 -5.82 15.99 -16.86
N LEU A 418 -6.36 15.17 -15.95
CA LEU A 418 -6.27 13.72 -16.08
C LEU A 418 -7.24 13.17 -17.13
N THR A 419 -6.75 12.19 -17.91
CA THR A 419 -7.53 11.49 -18.94
C THR A 419 -7.31 9.98 -18.83
N VAL A 420 -8.39 9.20 -18.83
CA VAL A 420 -8.32 7.73 -18.76
C VAL A 420 -7.56 7.19 -19.98
N ARG A 421 -6.56 6.33 -19.75
CA ARG A 421 -5.69 5.76 -20.78
C ARG A 421 -5.66 4.22 -20.72
N PRO A 422 -5.30 3.55 -21.82
CA PRO A 422 -4.84 2.16 -21.73
C PRO A 422 -3.48 2.07 -21.00
N VAL A 423 -3.28 0.94 -20.32
CA VAL A 423 -1.98 0.48 -19.84
C VAL A 423 -1.49 -0.56 -20.84
N LEU A 424 -0.29 -0.41 -21.38
CA LEU A 424 0.20 -1.35 -22.37
C LEU A 424 0.86 -2.55 -21.69
N ALA A 425 0.51 -3.76 -22.14
CA ALA A 425 1.33 -4.93 -21.85
C ALA A 425 2.74 -4.72 -22.41
N TRP A 426 3.76 -5.16 -21.69
CA TRP A 426 5.10 -5.34 -22.25
C TRP A 426 5.22 -6.73 -22.88
N PRO A 427 5.93 -6.90 -24.02
CA PRO A 427 6.45 -5.85 -24.91
C PRO A 427 5.34 -5.22 -25.77
N ASN A 428 5.46 -3.92 -26.04
CA ASN A 428 4.54 -3.16 -26.90
C ASN A 428 5.29 -2.46 -28.04
N SER A 429 4.56 -2.15 -29.12
CA SER A 429 5.08 -1.47 -30.32
C SER A 429 5.62 -0.05 -30.08
N GLN A 430 5.28 0.56 -28.95
CA GLN A 430 5.75 1.87 -28.53
C GLN A 430 7.07 1.80 -27.73
N ASN A 431 7.52 0.60 -27.36
CA ASN A 431 8.69 0.35 -26.52
C ASN A 431 8.67 1.15 -25.21
N ILE A 432 7.48 1.33 -24.61
CA ILE A 432 7.32 2.04 -23.33
C ILE A 432 7.15 1.06 -22.17
N TYR A 433 7.79 1.38 -21.05
CA TYR A 433 7.67 0.66 -19.79
C TYR A 433 6.52 1.22 -18.95
N ASP A 434 5.30 1.07 -19.48
CA ASP A 434 4.12 1.01 -18.62
C ASP A 434 4.34 -0.20 -17.69
N LEU A 435 4.57 0.03 -16.38
CA LEU A 435 4.62 -1.04 -15.40
C LEU A 435 3.15 -1.36 -15.11
N GLY A 436 2.62 -2.39 -15.77
CA GLY A 436 1.27 -2.86 -15.48
C GLY A 436 1.14 -3.35 -14.04
N GLY A 437 -0.10 -3.53 -13.59
CA GLY A 437 -0.39 -4.22 -12.34
C GLY A 437 -1.70 -4.98 -12.46
N GLY A 438 -1.89 -6.00 -11.62
CA GLY A 438 -3.08 -6.85 -11.67
C GLY A 438 -4.25 -6.18 -10.97
N ALA A 439 -5.49 -6.45 -11.41
CA ALA A 439 -6.67 -5.88 -10.78
C ALA A 439 -6.80 -6.22 -9.27
N ALA A 440 -6.23 -7.34 -8.84
CA ALA A 440 -6.12 -7.70 -7.43
C ALA A 440 -4.70 -7.46 -6.89
N LEU A 441 -3.69 -8.03 -7.54
CA LEU A 441 -2.37 -8.25 -6.94
C LEU A 441 -1.21 -7.90 -7.90
N HIS A 442 -0.22 -7.16 -7.40
CA HIS A 442 0.98 -6.76 -8.14
C HIS A 442 2.27 -7.13 -7.40
N TYR A 443 3.15 -7.90 -8.04
CA TYR A 443 4.50 -8.18 -7.56
C TYR A 443 5.54 -7.43 -8.38
N PHE A 444 6.44 -6.69 -7.73
CA PHE A 444 7.64 -6.10 -8.33
C PHE A 444 8.88 -6.68 -7.66
N GLN A 445 9.75 -7.32 -8.43
CA GLN A 445 10.92 -8.06 -7.95
C GLN A 445 10.57 -9.07 -6.82
N PRO A 446 9.68 -10.06 -7.08
CA PRO A 446 9.39 -11.14 -6.14
C PRO A 446 10.64 -11.99 -5.81
N ASN A 447 10.64 -12.64 -4.65
CA ASN A 447 11.68 -13.56 -4.25
C ASN A 447 11.14 -14.68 -3.33
N ASN A 448 10.96 -15.87 -3.88
CA ASN A 448 10.55 -17.09 -3.15
C ASN A 448 9.14 -16.96 -2.52
N ASP A 449 8.24 -16.26 -3.20
CA ASP A 449 6.89 -15.94 -2.71
C ASP A 449 5.83 -16.99 -3.15
N LEU A 450 4.79 -17.18 -2.33
CA LEU A 450 3.75 -18.20 -2.54
C LEU A 450 2.34 -17.59 -2.50
N ILE A 451 1.57 -17.83 -3.57
CA ILE A 451 0.15 -17.47 -3.72
C ILE A 451 -0.66 -18.77 -3.74
N VAL A 452 -1.43 -19.03 -2.69
CA VAL A 452 -1.99 -20.36 -2.41
C VAL A 452 -3.43 -20.32 -1.88
N ASP A 453 -4.30 -21.18 -2.39
CA ASP A 453 -5.70 -21.37 -1.94
C ASP A 453 -6.59 -20.09 -2.04
N ASN A 454 -6.20 -19.04 -2.77
CA ASN A 454 -6.95 -17.76 -2.82
C ASN A 454 -8.10 -17.77 -3.85
N LEU A 455 -9.10 -16.91 -3.64
CA LEU A 455 -10.13 -16.55 -4.62
C LEU A 455 -9.84 -15.16 -5.20
N PHE A 456 -9.86 -15.04 -6.53
CA PHE A 456 -9.82 -13.79 -7.28
C PHE A 456 -11.09 -13.72 -8.12
N GLU A 457 -12.01 -12.82 -7.76
CA GLU A 457 -13.37 -12.75 -8.31
C GLU A 457 -13.69 -11.31 -8.75
N ASP A 458 -14.29 -11.12 -9.93
CA ASP A 458 -14.87 -9.84 -10.36
C ASP A 458 -13.90 -8.64 -10.45
N ASN A 459 -12.57 -8.84 -10.32
CA ASN A 459 -11.59 -7.76 -10.32
C ASN A 459 -11.35 -7.26 -11.76
N PHE A 460 -11.12 -5.96 -11.95
CA PHE A 460 -10.96 -5.36 -13.28
C PHE A 460 -9.75 -4.41 -13.45
N VAL A 461 -9.13 -4.45 -14.64
CA VAL A 461 -8.22 -3.42 -15.15
C VAL A 461 -8.79 -2.83 -16.44
N THR A 462 -9.47 -1.69 -16.34
CA THR A 462 -10.40 -1.17 -17.36
C THR A 462 -9.85 -1.15 -18.79
N LYS A 463 -8.55 -0.83 -18.96
CA LYS A 463 -7.86 -0.81 -20.26
C LYS A 463 -6.40 -1.31 -20.18
N GLY A 464 -6.10 -2.23 -19.26
CA GLY A 464 -4.71 -2.64 -18.95
C GLY A 464 -4.45 -4.15 -18.93
N PRO A 465 -3.18 -4.57 -18.70
CA PRO A 465 -2.80 -5.98 -18.59
C PRO A 465 -3.25 -6.60 -17.24
N ALA A 466 -3.26 -7.93 -17.18
CA ALA A 466 -3.50 -8.75 -15.98
C ALA A 466 -4.89 -8.61 -15.34
N ALA A 467 -5.80 -9.52 -15.71
CA ALA A 467 -7.15 -9.55 -15.13
C ALA A 467 -7.14 -9.77 -13.60
N ALA A 468 -6.15 -10.50 -13.05
CA ALA A 468 -6.03 -10.70 -11.61
C ALA A 468 -4.64 -10.36 -11.04
N ILE A 469 -3.58 -11.00 -11.57
CA ILE A 469 -2.22 -10.92 -11.02
C ILE A 469 -1.22 -10.42 -12.08
N TYR A 470 -0.42 -9.42 -11.74
CA TYR A 470 0.74 -9.00 -12.52
C TYR A 470 2.02 -9.20 -11.72
N VAL A 471 3.06 -9.73 -12.37
CA VAL A 471 4.37 -9.98 -11.80
C VAL A 471 5.40 -9.35 -12.73
N GLU A 472 6.37 -8.62 -12.19
CA GLU A 472 7.41 -8.01 -13.03
C GLU A 472 8.79 -7.89 -12.41
N ASP A 473 9.78 -7.78 -13.31
CA ASP A 473 11.21 -7.64 -13.03
C ASP A 473 11.72 -8.84 -12.22
N VAL A 474 11.48 -10.02 -12.77
CA VAL A 474 11.48 -11.29 -12.03
C VAL A 474 12.85 -11.95 -12.11
N GLY A 475 13.54 -11.99 -10.98
CA GLY A 475 14.79 -12.73 -10.82
C GLY A 475 14.58 -14.25 -10.74
N THR A 476 15.68 -14.97 -10.49
CA THR A 476 15.78 -16.43 -10.57
C THR A 476 15.03 -17.24 -9.50
N ARG A 477 14.11 -16.60 -8.76
CA ARG A 477 13.31 -17.16 -7.67
C ARG A 477 11.97 -16.42 -7.55
N GLY A 478 11.14 -16.39 -8.58
CA GLY A 478 9.90 -15.58 -8.56
C GLY A 478 8.78 -16.13 -7.66
N VAL A 479 7.63 -16.45 -8.27
CA VAL A 479 6.37 -16.72 -7.55
C VAL A 479 5.82 -18.11 -7.86
N THR A 480 5.28 -18.80 -6.84
CA THR A 480 4.53 -20.06 -7.00
C THR A 480 3.03 -19.82 -6.79
N LEU A 481 2.20 -20.30 -7.73
CA LEU A 481 0.74 -20.24 -7.71
C LEU A 481 0.17 -21.65 -7.65
N ARG A 482 -0.71 -21.94 -6.68
CA ARG A 482 -1.39 -23.24 -6.54
C ARG A 482 -2.76 -23.15 -5.85
N HIS A 483 -3.69 -24.04 -6.21
CA HIS A 483 -5.09 -24.10 -5.75
C HIS A 483 -5.89 -22.77 -5.85
N ASN A 484 -5.42 -21.75 -6.56
CA ASN A 484 -6.14 -20.48 -6.63
C ASN A 484 -7.32 -20.58 -7.61
N ARG A 485 -8.43 -19.92 -7.29
CA ARG A 485 -9.60 -19.76 -8.17
C ARG A 485 -9.60 -18.36 -8.77
N PHE A 486 -9.66 -18.28 -10.10
CA PHE A 486 -9.78 -17.03 -10.85
C PHE A 486 -11.12 -17.03 -11.60
N LEU A 487 -12.09 -16.27 -11.11
CA LEU A 487 -13.46 -16.21 -11.61
C LEU A 487 -13.77 -14.81 -12.17
N ASP A 488 -14.19 -14.76 -13.43
CA ASP A 488 -14.85 -13.59 -14.07
C ASP A 488 -14.08 -12.25 -14.03
N ASN A 489 -12.77 -12.29 -13.74
CA ASN A 489 -11.90 -11.11 -13.73
C ASN A 489 -11.68 -10.56 -15.14
N GLN A 490 -11.47 -9.24 -15.26
CA GLN A 490 -11.53 -8.53 -16.55
C GLN A 490 -10.30 -7.64 -16.79
N ALA A 491 -9.76 -7.63 -18.00
CA ALA A 491 -8.65 -6.75 -18.38
C ALA A 491 -8.81 -6.17 -19.79
N GLY A 492 -8.03 -5.15 -20.13
CA GLY A 492 -7.89 -4.65 -21.50
C GLY A 492 -6.84 -5.38 -22.34
N ALA A 493 -5.88 -6.07 -21.72
CA ALA A 493 -4.76 -6.74 -22.39
C ALA A 493 -4.21 -7.95 -21.61
N GLY A 494 -3.29 -8.70 -22.21
CA GLY A 494 -2.55 -9.78 -21.53
C GLY A 494 -3.40 -11.03 -21.30
N GLY A 495 -3.45 -11.46 -20.04
CA GLY A 495 -4.14 -12.68 -19.57
C GLY A 495 -4.60 -12.52 -18.12
N VAL A 496 -4.99 -13.62 -17.48
CA VAL A 496 -5.40 -13.61 -16.06
C VAL A 496 -4.21 -13.34 -15.14
N VAL A 497 -3.10 -14.03 -15.41
CA VAL A 497 -1.78 -13.75 -14.86
C VAL A 497 -0.88 -13.17 -15.97
N VAL A 498 -0.08 -12.15 -15.64
CA VAL A 498 0.96 -11.61 -16.52
C VAL A 498 2.30 -11.66 -15.79
N CYS A 499 3.37 -12.08 -16.48
CA CYS A 499 4.73 -12.07 -15.94
C CYS A 499 5.71 -11.46 -16.96
N ASN A 500 6.25 -10.27 -16.66
CA ASN A 500 7.04 -9.46 -17.60
C ASN A 500 8.43 -9.09 -17.06
N ARG A 501 9.41 -8.95 -17.96
CA ARG A 501 10.84 -8.83 -17.65
C ARG A 501 11.35 -10.04 -16.84
N GLY A 502 11.23 -11.23 -17.44
CA GLY A 502 11.95 -12.41 -16.96
C GLY A 502 13.48 -12.26 -17.09
N SER A 503 14.21 -12.85 -16.13
CA SER A 503 15.67 -13.03 -16.17
C SER A 503 16.15 -14.17 -17.09
N GLY A 504 15.24 -15.05 -17.54
CA GLY A 504 15.55 -16.25 -18.32
C GLY A 504 15.73 -17.53 -17.48
N ALA A 505 15.25 -17.53 -16.23
CA ALA A 505 15.22 -18.68 -15.31
C ALA A 505 13.77 -19.02 -14.92
N VAL A 506 13.53 -20.09 -14.14
CA VAL A 506 12.16 -20.40 -13.69
C VAL A 506 11.66 -19.30 -12.74
N GLU A 507 10.69 -18.54 -13.23
CA GLU A 507 10.24 -17.27 -12.66
C GLU A 507 8.80 -17.33 -12.15
N LEU A 508 7.95 -18.08 -12.85
CA LEU A 508 6.57 -18.31 -12.47
C LEU A 508 6.31 -19.81 -12.44
N VAL A 509 5.99 -20.36 -11.27
CA VAL A 509 5.46 -21.72 -11.16
C VAL A 509 3.93 -21.62 -11.08
N VAL A 510 3.24 -22.30 -11.99
CA VAL A 510 1.77 -22.39 -11.99
C VAL A 510 1.40 -23.86 -11.94
N GLU A 511 1.03 -24.33 -10.76
CA GLU A 511 0.58 -25.71 -10.55
C GLU A 511 -0.76 -25.93 -11.30
N SER A 512 -0.96 -27.13 -11.82
CA SER A 512 -2.13 -27.52 -12.66
C SER A 512 -3.46 -27.58 -11.92
N ASP A 513 -3.46 -27.28 -10.63
CA ASP A 513 -4.60 -27.23 -9.71
C ASP A 513 -5.29 -25.84 -9.62
N ASN A 514 -4.70 -24.80 -10.23
CA ASN A 514 -5.31 -23.47 -10.30
C ASN A 514 -6.49 -23.46 -11.30
N VAL A 515 -7.63 -22.95 -10.86
CA VAL A 515 -8.88 -22.93 -11.64
C VAL A 515 -9.06 -21.56 -12.30
N PHE A 516 -9.31 -21.54 -13.61
CA PHE A 516 -9.57 -20.33 -14.39
C PHE A 516 -10.94 -20.48 -15.08
N SER A 517 -11.90 -19.61 -14.75
CA SER A 517 -13.26 -19.61 -15.33
C SER A 517 -13.75 -18.19 -15.57
N GLY A 518 -14.53 -17.95 -16.63
CA GLY A 518 -15.21 -16.68 -16.91
C GLY A 518 -14.33 -15.48 -17.30
N ASN A 519 -13.07 -15.45 -16.86
CA ASN A 519 -12.17 -14.29 -17.02
C ASN A 519 -12.06 -13.81 -18.48
N THR A 520 -12.02 -12.49 -18.68
CA THR A 520 -11.95 -11.87 -20.01
C THR A 520 -10.79 -10.88 -20.18
N VAL A 521 -10.30 -10.79 -21.41
CA VAL A 521 -9.35 -9.77 -21.89
C VAL A 521 -9.98 -9.13 -23.13
N ASN A 522 -10.20 -7.81 -23.08
CA ASN A 522 -10.86 -7.02 -24.13
C ASN A 522 -12.18 -7.66 -24.60
N GLY A 523 -13.04 -8.08 -23.66
CA GLY A 523 -14.33 -8.72 -23.92
C GLY A 523 -14.26 -10.15 -24.52
N ASN A 524 -13.07 -10.71 -24.68
CA ASN A 524 -12.84 -12.07 -25.19
C ASN A 524 -12.33 -12.99 -24.06
N PRO A 525 -12.47 -14.32 -24.13
CA PRO A 525 -11.94 -15.22 -23.10
C PRO A 525 -10.43 -15.01 -22.85
N ALA A 526 -10.04 -14.83 -21.59
CA ALA A 526 -8.66 -14.56 -21.22
C ALA A 526 -7.76 -15.80 -21.32
N PRO A 527 -6.52 -15.70 -21.83
CA PRO A 527 -5.51 -16.72 -21.60
C PRO A 527 -5.08 -16.72 -20.13
N ASN A 528 -4.87 -17.89 -19.53
CA ASN A 528 -4.55 -18.03 -18.10
C ASN A 528 -3.26 -17.28 -17.72
N VAL A 529 -2.22 -17.36 -18.56
CA VAL A 529 -0.89 -16.76 -18.32
C VAL A 529 -0.36 -16.13 -19.61
N THR A 530 0.25 -14.96 -19.53
CA THR A 530 0.95 -14.27 -20.64
C THR A 530 2.19 -13.51 -20.15
N GLY A 531 3.02 -13.04 -21.08
CA GLY A 531 4.23 -12.26 -20.79
C GLY A 531 5.49 -12.90 -21.37
N ASP A 532 6.66 -12.55 -20.84
CA ASP A 532 7.98 -13.00 -21.32
C ASP A 532 8.81 -13.83 -20.31
N CYS A 533 8.32 -14.01 -19.07
CA CYS A 533 8.96 -14.89 -18.07
C CYS A 533 8.99 -16.37 -18.48
N THR A 534 9.95 -17.12 -17.94
CA THR A 534 9.92 -18.60 -18.04
C THR A 534 8.92 -19.18 -17.04
N VAL A 535 7.81 -19.69 -17.57
CA VAL A 535 6.75 -20.35 -16.79
C VAL A 535 7.01 -21.85 -16.69
N ALA A 536 7.03 -22.39 -15.47
CA ALA A 536 7.01 -23.82 -15.21
C ALA A 536 5.59 -24.24 -14.81
N ALA A 537 4.90 -24.97 -15.70
CA ALA A 537 3.68 -25.70 -15.34
C ALA A 537 4.06 -27.04 -14.66
N GLN A 538 3.29 -27.44 -13.64
CA GLN A 538 3.49 -28.70 -12.89
C GLN A 538 2.18 -29.47 -12.72
#